data_AF-A0A1V4I810-F1
#
_entry.id   AF-A0A1V4I810-F1
#
_cell.length_a   1.000
_cell.length_b   1.000
_cell.length_c   1.000
_cell.angle_alpha   90.00
_cell.angle_beta   90.00
_cell.angle_gamma   90.00
#
_symmetry.space_group_name_H-M   'P 1'
#
loop_
_entity.id
_entity.type
_entity.pdbx_description
1 polymer ?
#
loop_
_entity_poly.entity_id
_entity_poly.type
_entity_poly.pdbx_seq_one_letter_code
_entity_poly.pdbx_strand_id
1 'polypeptide(L)'
;MLSKDALWNCENVTVYDSFISGEYLGWNSKNLTFVNCIIESLQGLCYIDNLKMKNCQLLNTTLAFEYSTVDVQINGNIDSVINPSGGVIRAEGIDELIMDETKIDPEKTQVITGEIKYAV
;
A
#
# COMPACT_ATOMS: atom_id res chain seq x y z
N MET A 1 3.75 -20.28 12.22
CA MET A 1 3.51 -20.18 10.76
C MET A 1 2.53 -19.03 10.57
N LEU A 2 3.03 -17.85 10.21
CA LEU A 2 2.18 -16.74 9.74
C LEU A 2 1.70 -17.12 8.34
N SER A 3 0.44 -16.84 8.00
CA SER A 3 -0.08 -17.22 6.67
C SER A 3 0.65 -16.41 5.59
N LYS A 4 0.92 -17.05 4.46
CA LYS A 4 1.44 -16.35 3.28
C LYS A 4 0.41 -15.34 2.75
N ASP A 5 -0.86 -15.70 2.88
CA ASP A 5 -1.99 -15.05 2.26
C ASP A 5 -2.99 -14.58 3.31
N ALA A 6 -3.43 -13.34 3.19
CA ALA A 6 -4.55 -12.78 3.93
C ALA A 6 -5.30 -11.82 3.00
N LEU A 7 -6.63 -11.79 3.09
CA LEU A 7 -7.48 -10.91 2.28
C LEU A 7 -7.30 -11.06 0.76
N TRP A 8 -6.96 -12.25 0.27
CA TRP A 8 -6.90 -12.51 -1.17
C TRP A 8 -8.33 -12.59 -1.76
N ASN A 9 -8.56 -11.96 -2.92
CA ASN A 9 -9.84 -11.96 -3.65
C ASN A 9 -11.01 -11.45 -2.81
N CYS A 10 -10.73 -10.49 -1.92
CA CYS A 10 -11.73 -9.92 -1.04
C CYS A 10 -12.36 -8.68 -1.66
N GLU A 11 -13.60 -8.40 -1.31
CA GLU A 11 -14.29 -7.17 -1.72
C GLU A 11 -14.95 -6.50 -0.53
N ASN A 12 -14.85 -5.16 -0.44
CA ASN A 12 -15.49 -4.33 0.58
C ASN A 12 -15.07 -4.68 2.01
N VAL A 13 -13.77 -4.88 2.24
CA VAL A 13 -13.22 -5.17 3.57
C VAL A 13 -12.58 -3.92 4.16
N THR A 14 -12.89 -3.66 5.42
CA THR A 14 -12.18 -2.65 6.22
C THR A 14 -11.57 -3.30 7.45
N VAL A 15 -10.29 -2.99 7.71
CA VAL A 15 -9.54 -3.46 8.87
C VAL A 15 -9.10 -2.26 9.70
N TYR A 16 -9.25 -2.38 11.02
CA TYR A 16 -8.95 -1.33 11.99
C TYR A 16 -7.95 -1.84 13.03
N ASP A 17 -7.07 -0.94 13.50
CA ASP A 17 -6.27 -1.09 14.73
C ASP A 17 -5.53 -2.44 14.84
N SER A 18 -4.95 -2.89 13.73
CA SER A 18 -4.41 -4.25 13.61
C SER A 18 -2.94 -4.26 13.17
N PHE A 19 -2.19 -5.24 13.69
CA PHE A 19 -0.93 -5.67 13.08
C PHE A 19 -1.20 -6.82 12.12
N ILE A 20 -0.69 -6.73 10.89
CA ILE A 20 -0.90 -7.73 9.84
C ILE A 20 0.45 -8.05 9.23
N SER A 21 0.84 -9.32 9.27
CA SER A 21 2.07 -9.81 8.63
C SER A 21 1.70 -10.95 7.68
N GLY A 22 2.06 -10.79 6.40
CA GLY A 22 1.74 -11.75 5.35
C GLY A 22 2.41 -11.37 4.02
N GLU A 23 2.88 -12.36 3.28
CA GLU A 23 3.71 -12.18 2.08
C GLU A 23 2.95 -11.47 0.94
N TYR A 24 1.68 -11.83 0.73
CA TYR A 24 0.84 -11.37 -0.39
C TYR A 24 -0.49 -10.76 0.09
N LEU A 25 -0.43 -9.92 1.14
CA LEU A 25 -1.63 -9.32 1.75
C LEU A 25 -2.51 -8.63 0.70
N GLY A 26 -3.81 -8.92 0.68
CA GLY A 26 -4.80 -8.15 -0.07
C GLY A 26 -4.84 -8.40 -1.58
N TRP A 27 -4.07 -9.37 -2.11
CA TRP A 27 -3.97 -9.61 -3.56
C TRP A 27 -5.33 -9.76 -4.26
N ASN A 28 -5.44 -9.20 -5.47
CA ASN A 28 -6.61 -9.32 -6.35
C ASN A 28 -7.93 -8.88 -5.70
N SER A 29 -7.89 -7.85 -4.88
CA SER A 29 -9.06 -7.39 -4.11
C SER A 29 -9.66 -6.10 -4.62
N LYS A 30 -10.81 -5.74 -4.09
CA LYS A 30 -11.50 -4.49 -4.41
C LYS A 30 -12.06 -3.80 -3.18
N ASN A 31 -11.97 -2.48 -3.12
CA ASN A 31 -12.46 -1.67 -2.01
C ASN A 31 -11.90 -2.14 -0.65
N LEU A 32 -10.57 -2.22 -0.55
CA LEU A 32 -9.89 -2.51 0.72
C LEU A 32 -9.56 -1.21 1.45
N THR A 33 -9.88 -1.16 2.74
CA THR A 33 -9.54 -0.02 3.59
C THR A 33 -8.81 -0.48 4.84
N PHE A 34 -7.66 0.12 5.14
CA PHE A 34 -6.92 -0.10 6.38
C PHE A 34 -6.85 1.22 7.15
N VAL A 35 -7.16 1.17 8.45
CA VAL A 35 -7.15 2.34 9.32
C VAL A 35 -6.37 2.01 10.59
N ASN A 36 -5.35 2.80 10.91
CA ASN A 36 -4.49 2.61 12.09
C ASN A 36 -3.82 1.23 12.12
N CYS A 37 -3.41 0.70 10.96
CA CYS A 37 -2.80 -0.62 10.88
C CYS A 37 -1.27 -0.54 10.73
N ILE A 38 -0.58 -1.54 11.24
CA ILE A 38 0.84 -1.80 10.95
C ILE A 38 0.89 -3.04 10.07
N ILE A 39 1.54 -2.94 8.91
CA ILE A 39 1.59 -4.01 7.91
C ILE A 39 3.05 -4.37 7.62
N GLU A 40 3.32 -5.68 7.49
CA GLU A 40 4.59 -6.23 7.04
C GLU A 40 4.37 -7.23 5.89
N SER A 41 5.05 -7.05 4.75
CA SER A 41 4.78 -7.84 3.53
C SER A 41 5.90 -7.84 2.49
N LEU A 42 6.12 -8.93 1.74
CA LEU A 42 7.20 -9.01 0.72
C LEU A 42 6.72 -8.69 -0.71
N GLN A 43 5.42 -8.47 -0.90
CA GLN A 43 4.77 -8.08 -2.16
C GLN A 43 3.31 -7.73 -1.82
N GLY A 44 3.12 -6.91 -0.80
CA GLY A 44 1.79 -6.65 -0.26
C GLY A 44 0.95 -5.72 -1.14
N LEU A 45 -0.35 -5.90 -1.04
CA LEU A 45 -1.34 -4.92 -1.50
C LEU A 45 -1.29 -4.69 -3.02
N CYS A 46 -0.96 -5.73 -3.79
CA CYS A 46 -0.92 -5.69 -5.24
C CYS A 46 -2.27 -6.08 -5.86
N TYR A 47 -2.54 -5.59 -7.06
CA TYR A 47 -3.74 -5.86 -7.86
C TYR A 47 -5.04 -5.45 -7.14
N ILE A 48 -5.03 -4.34 -6.40
CA ILE A 48 -6.22 -3.85 -5.68
C ILE A 48 -6.87 -2.69 -6.43
N ASP A 49 -8.15 -2.85 -6.75
CA ASP A 49 -8.99 -1.73 -7.19
C ASP A 49 -9.53 -0.99 -5.95
N ASN A 50 -9.18 0.29 -5.82
CA ASN A 50 -9.59 1.19 -4.73
C ASN A 50 -9.07 0.75 -3.35
N LEU A 51 -7.74 0.78 -3.18
CA LEU A 51 -7.06 0.64 -1.89
C LEU A 51 -7.02 1.98 -1.14
N LYS A 52 -7.49 1.97 0.11
CA LYS A 52 -7.38 3.11 1.01
C LYS A 52 -6.59 2.73 2.25
N MET A 53 -5.66 3.59 2.65
CA MET A 53 -4.92 3.42 3.90
C MET A 53 -4.86 4.76 4.63
N LYS A 54 -5.25 4.76 5.90
CA LYS A 54 -5.23 5.96 6.75
C LYS A 54 -4.46 5.67 8.02
N ASN A 55 -3.47 6.51 8.31
CA ASN A 55 -2.68 6.43 9.54
C ASN A 55 -2.03 5.03 9.71
N CYS A 56 -1.52 4.45 8.62
CA CYS A 56 -0.91 3.13 8.65
C CYS A 56 0.62 3.22 8.73
N GLN A 57 1.28 2.13 9.10
CA GLN A 57 2.74 1.97 8.98
C GLN A 57 3.03 0.74 8.12
N LEU A 58 4.08 0.81 7.31
CA LEU A 58 4.62 -0.31 6.57
C LEU A 58 6.00 -0.66 7.15
N LEU A 59 6.19 -1.88 7.60
CA LEU A 59 7.45 -2.39 8.16
C LEU A 59 8.00 -3.47 7.24
N ASN A 60 9.29 -3.45 6.94
CA ASN A 60 9.96 -4.45 6.10
C ASN A 60 9.16 -4.78 4.83
N THR A 61 8.55 -3.75 4.21
CA THR A 61 7.54 -3.93 3.17
C THR A 61 8.09 -3.53 1.81
N THR A 62 8.29 -4.54 0.96
CA THR A 62 8.87 -4.37 -0.37
C THR A 62 7.86 -4.67 -1.46
N LEU A 63 8.07 -4.05 -2.62
CA LEU A 63 7.34 -4.26 -3.86
C LEU A 63 5.82 -4.12 -3.68
N ALA A 64 5.42 -3.12 -2.89
CA ALA A 64 4.00 -2.88 -2.61
C ALA A 64 3.28 -2.18 -3.77
N PHE A 65 1.96 -2.38 -3.82
CA PHE A 65 1.00 -1.64 -4.65
C PHE A 65 1.02 -1.91 -6.15
N GLU A 66 1.65 -3.00 -6.62
CA GLU A 66 1.68 -3.32 -8.05
C GLU A 66 0.28 -3.31 -8.65
N TYR A 67 0.09 -2.55 -9.72
CA TYR A 67 -1.17 -2.37 -10.44
C TYR A 67 -2.38 -1.96 -9.59
N SER A 68 -2.16 -1.42 -8.40
CA SER A 68 -3.25 -0.99 -7.52
C SER A 68 -3.61 0.48 -7.73
N THR A 69 -4.88 0.84 -7.55
CA THR A 69 -5.29 2.23 -7.42
C THR A 69 -5.32 2.61 -5.93
N VAL A 70 -4.58 3.65 -5.57
CA VAL A 70 -4.20 3.91 -4.17
C VAL A 70 -4.66 5.29 -3.68
N ASP A 71 -5.17 5.35 -2.46
CA ASP A 71 -5.24 6.57 -1.66
C ASP A 71 -4.70 6.24 -0.27
N VAL A 72 -3.37 6.32 -0.13
CA VAL A 72 -2.65 5.79 1.02
C VAL A 72 -1.88 6.87 1.75
N GLN A 73 -1.98 6.84 3.08
CA GLN A 73 -1.19 7.63 4.02
C GLN A 73 -0.44 6.68 4.94
N ILE A 74 0.88 6.65 4.76
CA ILE A 74 1.82 5.88 5.57
C ILE A 74 2.60 6.83 6.48
N ASN A 75 2.67 6.47 7.75
CA ASN A 75 3.50 7.14 8.74
C ASN A 75 4.88 6.48 8.71
N GLY A 76 5.93 7.27 8.46
CA GLY A 76 7.28 6.74 8.27
C GLY A 76 7.63 6.44 6.81
N ASN A 77 8.69 5.66 6.65
CA ASN A 77 9.28 5.31 5.36
C ASN A 77 8.63 4.04 4.78
N ILE A 78 8.60 3.92 3.45
CA ILE A 78 8.22 2.69 2.74
C ILE A 78 9.47 2.12 2.08
N ASP A 79 9.76 0.82 2.27
CA ASP A 79 10.98 0.26 1.69
C ASP A 79 10.91 0.23 0.16
N SER A 80 9.85 -0.33 -0.44
CA SER A 80 9.67 -0.15 -1.88
C SER A 80 8.24 -0.20 -2.41
N VAL A 81 8.02 0.58 -3.48
CA VAL A 81 6.78 0.67 -4.24
C VAL A 81 7.05 0.30 -5.69
N ILE A 82 6.16 -0.49 -6.29
CA ILE A 82 6.27 -0.90 -7.69
C ILE A 82 4.98 -0.66 -8.45
N ASN A 83 5.08 -0.01 -9.61
CA ASN A 83 4.07 0.10 -10.66
C ASN A 83 2.60 0.26 -10.19
N PRO A 84 2.26 1.21 -9.30
CA PRO A 84 0.86 1.51 -9.01
C PRO A 84 0.12 1.96 -10.28
N SER A 85 -1.15 1.55 -10.41
CA SER A 85 -2.00 1.90 -11.55
C SER A 85 -2.47 3.36 -11.54
N GLY A 86 -2.42 4.01 -10.37
CA GLY A 86 -2.80 5.41 -10.19
C GLY A 86 -3.17 5.76 -8.75
N GLY A 87 -3.37 7.04 -8.48
CA GLY A 87 -3.84 7.55 -7.19
C GLY A 87 -2.79 8.38 -6.44
N VAL A 88 -2.83 8.37 -5.11
CA VAL A 88 -1.94 9.19 -4.26
C VAL A 88 -1.30 8.36 -3.16
N ILE A 89 0.03 8.45 -3.05
CA ILE A 89 0.84 7.86 -1.99
C ILE A 89 1.45 8.99 -1.17
N ARG A 90 1.21 8.97 0.14
CA ARG A 90 1.78 9.93 1.11
C ARG A 90 2.61 9.15 2.12
N ALA A 91 3.90 9.46 2.22
CA ALA A 91 4.84 8.83 3.15
C ALA A 91 5.92 9.84 3.58
N GLU A 92 6.69 9.56 4.64
CA GLU A 92 7.86 10.40 4.96
C GLU A 92 8.95 10.23 3.89
N GLY A 93 9.13 9.00 3.41
CA GLY A 93 10.04 8.64 2.32
C GLY A 93 9.66 7.30 1.69
N ILE A 94 10.29 7.01 0.55
CA ILE A 94 10.24 5.72 -0.13
C ILE A 94 11.67 5.39 -0.55
N ASP A 95 12.24 4.27 -0.11
CA ASP A 95 13.64 3.96 -0.41
C ASP A 95 13.83 3.58 -1.89
N GLU A 96 12.94 2.75 -2.43
CA GLU A 96 12.95 2.37 -3.83
C GLU A 96 11.57 2.56 -4.48
N LEU A 97 11.53 3.34 -5.57
CA LEU A 97 10.33 3.61 -6.34
C LEU A 97 10.53 3.08 -7.77
N ILE A 98 9.79 2.03 -8.13
CA ILE A 98 9.87 1.37 -9.43
C ILE A 98 8.64 1.77 -10.26
N MET A 99 8.88 2.50 -11.34
CA MET A 99 7.85 2.98 -12.27
C MET A 99 8.24 2.63 -13.70
N ASP A 100 7.69 1.55 -14.23
CA ASP A 100 7.93 1.07 -15.60
C ASP A 100 6.84 1.61 -16.54
N GLU A 101 7.19 2.61 -17.34
CA GLU A 101 6.31 3.25 -18.33
C GLU A 101 5.76 2.29 -19.39
N THR A 102 6.37 1.10 -19.57
CA THR A 102 5.84 0.08 -20.49
C THR A 102 4.67 -0.71 -19.89
N LYS A 103 4.46 -0.61 -18.58
CA LYS A 103 3.46 -1.35 -17.81
C LYS A 103 2.35 -0.48 -17.25
N ILE A 104 2.69 0.75 -16.82
CA ILE A 104 1.76 1.71 -16.23
C ILE A 104 2.02 3.11 -16.78
N ASP A 105 1.09 4.02 -16.51
CA ASP A 105 1.23 5.45 -16.78
C ASP A 105 1.65 6.16 -15.47
N PRO A 106 2.93 6.55 -15.30
CA PRO A 106 3.40 7.09 -14.03
C PRO A 106 2.73 8.39 -13.63
N GLU A 107 2.22 9.18 -14.59
CA GLU A 107 1.55 10.46 -14.32
C GLU A 107 0.23 10.26 -13.55
N LYS A 108 -0.35 9.05 -13.58
CA LYS A 108 -1.56 8.73 -12.82
C LYS A 108 -1.30 8.56 -11.32
N THR A 109 -0.05 8.41 -10.89
CA THR A 109 0.29 8.24 -9.48
C THR A 109 1.04 9.46 -8.96
N GLN A 110 0.44 10.14 -7.99
CA GLN A 110 1.08 11.21 -7.25
C GLN A 110 1.79 10.65 -6.01
N VAL A 111 3.10 10.88 -5.91
CA VAL A 111 3.88 10.55 -4.73
C VAL A 111 4.22 11.84 -3.97
N ILE A 112 3.86 11.90 -2.70
CA ILE A 112 4.10 13.04 -1.82
C ILE A 112 4.96 12.57 -0.65
N THR A 113 6.24 12.97 -0.65
CA THR A 113 7.21 12.65 0.41
C THR A 113 7.60 13.88 1.22
N GLY A 114 8.11 13.66 2.43
CA GLY A 114 8.48 14.71 3.38
C GLY A 114 7.67 14.67 4.68
N GLU A 115 7.92 15.64 5.56
CA GLU A 115 7.32 15.67 6.90
C GLU A 115 5.78 15.76 6.82
N ILE A 116 5.09 14.66 7.13
CA ILE A 116 3.63 14.61 7.08
C ILE A 116 3.07 15.35 8.31
N LYS A 117 2.53 16.55 8.09
CA LYS A 117 1.79 17.26 9.12
C LYS A 117 0.42 16.64 9.29
N TYR A 118 0.19 15.98 10.42
CA TYR A 118 -1.14 15.51 10.81
C TYR A 118 -2.06 16.71 10.97
N ALA A 119 -3.16 16.74 10.22
CA ALA A 119 -4.25 17.66 10.51
C ALA A 119 -4.91 17.21 11.82
N VAL A 120 -4.75 18.02 12.87
CA VAL A 120 -5.44 17.85 14.16
C VAL A 120 -6.87 18.38 14.04
#